data_AF-A0A8I1JHM1-F1
#
_entry.id   AF-A0A8I1JHM1-F1
#
_cell.length_a   1.000
_cell.length_b   1.000
_cell.length_c   1.000
_cell.angle_alpha   90.00
_cell.angle_beta   90.00
_cell.angle_gamma   90.00
#
_symmetry.space_group_name_H-M   'P 1'
#
loop_
_entity.id
_entity.type
_entity.pdbx_description
1 polymer ?
#
loop_
_entity_poly.entity_id
_entity_poly.type
_entity_poly.pdbx_seq_one_letter_code
_entity_poly.pdbx_strand_id
1 'polypeptide(L)' 'MGKTAKPFYLVAAPLIAVGAAFAAVGASGQAAFGYTAVGLLVPGLALFIAGYRRRA' A
#
# COMPACT_ATOMS: atom_id res chain seq x y z
N MET A 1 7.60 -14.10 12.42
CA MET A 1 7.76 -13.19 11.26
C MET A 1 9.23 -13.21 10.91
N GLY A 2 9.61 -13.79 9.75
CA GLY A 2 11.03 -13.88 9.37
C GLY A 2 11.69 -12.49 9.43
N LYS A 3 12.92 -12.40 9.95
CA LYS A 3 13.65 -11.12 10.10
C LYS A 3 13.73 -10.35 8.77
N THR A 4 13.70 -11.06 7.65
CA THR A 4 13.70 -10.56 6.27
C THR A 4 12.38 -9.96 5.81
N ALA A 5 11.25 -10.27 6.44
CA ALA A 5 9.92 -9.81 6.01
C ALA A 5 9.49 -8.48 6.68
N LYS A 6 10.02 -8.17 7.87
CA LYS A 6 9.65 -6.98 8.65
C LYS A 6 9.76 -5.65 7.87
N PRO A 7 10.84 -5.36 7.13
CA PRO A 7 10.97 -4.08 6.42
C PRO A 7 9.87 -3.86 5.38
N PHE A 8 9.45 -4.92 4.69
CA PHE A 8 8.39 -4.85 3.68
C PHE A 8 7.05 -4.44 4.27
N TYR A 9 6.69 -5.02 5.42
CA TYR A 9 5.43 -4.71 6.08
C TYR A 9 5.41 -3.31 6.72
N LEU A 10 6.56 -2.84 7.22
CA LEU A 10 6.67 -1.49 7.79
C LEU A 10 6.43 -0.38 6.75
N VAL A 11 6.77 -0.63 5.49
CA VAL A 11 6.53 0.33 4.39
C VAL A 11 5.17 0.07 3.72
N ALA A 12 4.78 -1.20 3.55
CA ALA A 12 3.52 -1.55 2.92
C ALA A 12 2.29 -1.04 3.70
N ALA A 13 2.29 -1.18 5.03
CA ALA A 13 1.15 -0.81 5.87
C ALA A 13 0.74 0.68 5.72
N PRO A 14 1.64 1.67 5.89
CA PRO A 14 1.27 3.08 5.72
C PRO A 14 0.89 3.42 4.28
N LEU A 15 1.57 2.86 3.27
CA LEU A 15 1.22 3.08 1.87
C LEU A 15 -0.20 2.61 1.54
N ILE A 16 -0.57 1.42 2.02
CA ILE A 16 -1.93 0.88 1.83
C ILE A 16 -2.95 1.73 2.59
N ALA A 17 -2.66 2.11 3.84
CA ALA A 17 -3.59 2.90 4.65
C ALA A 17 -3.87 4.28 4.03
N VAL A 18 -2.82 5.02 3.65
CA VAL A 18 -2.97 6.35 3.03
C VAL A 18 -3.56 6.22 1.63
N GLY A 19 -3.12 5.23 0.84
CA GLY A 19 -3.68 4.96 -0.48
C GLY A 19 -5.17 4.64 -0.43
N ALA A 20 -5.64 3.90 0.58
CA ALA A 20 -7.06 3.59 0.76
C ALA A 20 -7.87 4.85 1.13
N ALA A 21 -7.33 5.71 2.00
CA ALA A 21 -7.96 7.00 2.31
C ALA A 21 -8.07 7.88 1.06
N PHE A 22 -7.01 7.97 0.25
CA PHE A 22 -7.02 8.71 -1.00
C PHE A 22 -7.97 8.10 -2.04
N ALA A 23 -8.09 6.77 -2.09
CA ALA A 23 -9.05 6.10 -2.96
C ALA A 23 -10.49 6.46 -2.59
N ALA A 24 -10.82 6.51 -1.29
CA ALA A 24 -12.14 6.94 -0.82
C ALA A 24 -12.45 8.39 -1.21
N VAL A 25 -11.48 9.30 -1.05
CA VAL A 25 -11.63 10.70 -1.48
C VAL A 25 -11.75 10.79 -3.01
N GLY A 26 -10.98 9.99 -3.74
CA GLY A 26 -11.09 9.88 -5.21
C GLY A 26 -12.47 9.42 -5.66
N ALA A 27 -13.03 8.41 -5.00
CA ALA A 27 -14.38 7.90 -5.27
C ALA A 27 -15.48 8.92 -4.95
N SER A 28 -15.24 9.88 -4.06
CA SER A 28 -16.16 10.99 -3.79
C SER A 28 -16.13 12.12 -4.84
N GLY A 29 -15.41 11.94 -5.96
CA GLY A 29 -15.40 12.88 -7.09
C GLY A 29 -14.11 13.69 -7.26
N GLN A 30 -13.09 13.46 -6.41
CA GLN A 30 -11.81 14.16 -6.51
C GLN A 30 -10.77 13.35 -7.30
N ALA A 31 -10.78 13.48 -8.63
CA ALA A 31 -9.97 12.67 -9.54
C ALA A 31 -8.46 12.65 -9.21
N ALA A 32 -7.90 13.77 -8.73
CA ALA A 32 -6.49 13.84 -8.33
C ALA A 32 -6.14 12.85 -7.21
N PHE A 33 -7.01 12.72 -6.20
CA PHE A 33 -6.82 11.77 -5.10
C PHE A 33 -6.91 10.32 -5.59
N GLY A 34 -7.78 10.05 -6.57
CA GLY A 34 -7.86 8.73 -7.21
C GLY A 34 -6.56 8.34 -7.91
N TYR A 35 -5.96 9.24 -8.68
CA TYR A 35 -4.66 9.01 -9.32
C TYR A 35 -3.55 8.78 -8.29
N THR A 36 -3.48 9.62 -7.26
CA THR A 36 -2.48 9.47 -6.19
C THR A 36 -2.68 8.17 -5.41
N ALA A 37 -3.93 7.75 -5.18
CA ALA A 37 -4.24 6.48 -4.52
C ALA A 37 -3.60 5.29 -5.23
N VAL A 38 -3.68 5.24 -6.57
CA VAL A 38 -3.06 4.17 -7.36
C VAL A 38 -1.54 4.15 -7.15
N GLY A 39 -0.90 5.33 -7.16
CA GLY A 39 0.54 5.47 -6.92
C GLY A 39 0.99 5.02 -5.52
N LEU A 40 0.10 5.00 -4.53
CA LEU A 40 0.38 4.54 -3.18
C LEU A 40 0.02 3.06 -2.97
N LEU A 41 -1.15 2.65 -3.46
CA LEU A 41 -1.68 1.30 -3.29
C LEU A 41 -0.87 0.25 -4.04
N VAL A 42 -0.46 0.52 -5.28
CA VAL A 42 0.29 -0.44 -6.11
C VAL A 42 1.63 -0.83 -5.46
N PRO A 43 2.54 0.10 -5.09
CA PRO A 43 3.77 -0.27 -4.41
C PRO A 43 3.51 -0.83 -3.00
N GLY A 44 2.50 -0.34 -2.29
CA GLY A 44 2.10 -0.89 -0.98
C GLY A 44 1.74 -2.38 -1.06
N LEU A 45 0.87 -2.75 -2.01
CA LEU A 45 0.49 -4.14 -2.26
C LEU A 45 1.67 -4.99 -2.74
N ALA A 46 2.51 -4.46 -3.65
CA ALA A 46 3.69 -5.17 -4.12
C ALA A 46 4.66 -5.51 -2.96
N LEU A 47 4.92 -4.54 -2.07
CA LEU A 47 5.73 -4.75 -0.88
C LEU A 47 5.08 -5.72 0.10
N PHE A 48 3.76 -5.65 0.30
CA PHE A 48 3.03 -6.59 1.16
C PHE A 48 3.17 -8.03 0.67
N ILE A 49 2.98 -8.25 -0.64
CA ILE A 49 3.13 -9.56 -1.29
C ILE A 49 4.59 -10.03 -1.18
N ALA A 50 5.57 -9.17 -1.42
CA ALA A 50 6.99 -9.51 -1.27
C ALA A 50 7.34 -9.92 0.17
N GLY A 51 6.81 -9.20 1.17
CA GLY A 51 6.94 -9.54 2.59
C GLY A 51 6.31 -10.89 2.91
N TYR A 52 5.14 -11.19 2.34
CA TYR A 52 4.45 -12.48 2.50
C TYR A 52 5.28 -13.63 1.91
N ARG A 53 5.80 -13.47 0.69
CA ARG A 53 6.65 -14.47 0.01
C ARG A 53 7.98 -14.72 0.70
N ARG A 54 8.51 -13.76 1.46
CA ARG A 54 9.73 -13.92 2.27
C ARG A 54 9.47 -14.39 3.70
N ARG A 55 8.20 -14.41 4.11
CA ARG A 55 7.76 -14.90 5.42
C ARG A 55 7.38 -16.38 5.38
N ALA A 56 6.74 -16.82 4.29
CA ALA A 56 6.56 -18.23 3.95
C ALA A 56 7.90 -18.90 3.64
#